data_AF-A0A256YCM6-F1
#
_entry.id   AF-A0A256YCM6-F1
#
_cell.length_a   1.000
_cell.length_b   1.000
_cell.length_c   1.000
_cell.angle_alpha   90.00
_cell.angle_beta   90.00
_cell.angle_gamma   90.00
#
_symmetry.space_group_name_H-M   'P 1'
#
loop_
_entity.id
_entity.type
_entity.pdbx_description
1 polymer ?
#
loop_
_entity_poly.entity_id
_entity_poly.type
_entity_poly.pdbx_seq_one_letter_code
_entity_poly.pdbx_strand_id
1 'polypeptide(L)'
;MYKRILLFTIVSVNIGYTFFLFPLLSILYPGRVPFTLHNLFSFLIVDTLWGVILSFVIYIVAKISKIRITTAITYSLIILWIIYWSIVIVINSLDLNIADRLVTIFIDACALFITWVSLQILVKYYDKEHI
;
A
#
# COMPACT_ATOMS: atom_id res chain seq x y z
N MET A 1 20.68 4.34 -2.35
CA MET A 1 19.36 4.95 -2.08
C MET A 1 18.21 4.08 -2.57
N TYR A 2 18.12 3.78 -3.89
CA TYR A 2 17.01 2.99 -4.45
C TYR A 2 16.81 1.60 -3.78
N LYS A 3 17.88 0.80 -3.63
CA LYS A 3 17.80 -0.53 -2.99
C LYS A 3 17.18 -0.50 -1.58
N ARG A 4 17.36 0.60 -0.83
CA ARG A 4 16.83 0.76 0.52
C ARG A 4 15.36 1.18 0.51
N ILE A 5 15.02 2.16 -0.34
CA ILE A 5 13.62 2.53 -0.56
C ILE A 5 12.84 1.29 -0.98
N LEU A 6 13.36 0.50 -1.92
CA LEU A 6 12.78 -0.77 -2.34
C LEU A 6 12.49 -1.70 -1.15
N LEU A 7 13.48 -1.98 -0.31
CA LEU A 7 13.32 -2.86 0.84
C LEU A 7 12.31 -2.31 1.86
N PHE A 8 12.41 -1.03 2.21
CA PHE A 8 11.49 -0.41 3.17
C PHE A 8 10.05 -0.37 2.64
N THR A 9 9.87 -0.13 1.34
CA THR A 9 8.56 -0.13 0.71
C THR A 9 7.96 -1.54 0.72
N ILE A 10 8.72 -2.57 0.36
CA ILE A 10 8.24 -3.97 0.40
C ILE A 10 7.80 -4.34 1.81
N VAL A 11 8.62 -4.04 2.82
CA VAL A 11 8.28 -4.33 4.23
C VAL A 11 7.02 -3.56 4.64
N SER A 12 6.94 -2.28 4.31
CA SER A 12 5.82 -1.41 4.70
C SER A 12 4.50 -1.82 4.08
N VAL A 13 4.49 -2.13 2.78
CA VAL A 13 3.27 -2.58 2.08
C VAL A 13 2.79 -3.90 2.68
N ASN A 14 3.70 -4.84 2.97
CA ASN A 14 3.32 -6.09 3.62
C ASN A 14 2.80 -5.89 5.05
N ILE A 15 3.27 -4.90 5.81
CA ILE A 15 2.70 -4.57 7.12
C ILE A 15 1.24 -4.10 6.98
N GLY A 16 0.97 -3.18 6.05
CA GLY A 16 -0.38 -2.63 5.87
C GLY A 16 -1.36 -3.55 5.16
N TYR A 17 -0.92 -4.27 4.14
CA TYR A 17 -1.79 -5.06 3.27
C TYR A 17 -1.75 -6.56 3.63
N THR A 18 -0.58 -7.19 3.70
CA THR A 18 -0.52 -8.61 4.09
C THR A 18 -0.85 -8.84 5.57
N PHE A 19 -0.23 -8.13 6.51
CA PHE A 19 -0.38 -8.46 7.93
C PHE A 19 -1.62 -7.84 8.59
N PHE A 20 -2.13 -6.73 8.04
CA PHE A 20 -3.34 -6.09 8.54
C PHE A 20 -4.57 -6.43 7.69
N LEU A 21 -4.53 -6.21 6.37
CA LEU A 21 -5.72 -6.33 5.53
C LEU A 21 -6.15 -7.79 5.35
N PHE A 22 -5.24 -8.74 5.16
CA PHE A 22 -5.61 -10.15 4.96
C PHE A 22 -6.36 -10.76 6.15
N PRO A 23 -5.88 -10.69 7.41
CA PRO A 23 -6.65 -11.20 8.55
C PRO A 23 -8.01 -10.54 8.69
N LEU A 24 -8.07 -9.22 8.47
CA LEU A 24 -9.32 -8.47 8.53
C LEU A 24 -10.32 -8.93 7.46
N LEU A 25 -9.88 -9.05 6.21
CA LEU A 25 -10.73 -9.54 5.11
C LEU A 25 -11.16 -10.98 5.31
N SER A 26 -10.32 -11.83 5.91
CA SER A 26 -10.69 -13.21 6.23
C SER A 26 -11.76 -13.31 7.32
N ILE A 27 -11.78 -12.38 8.27
CA ILE A 27 -12.83 -12.30 9.31
C ILE A 27 -14.12 -11.75 8.71
N LEU A 28 -14.04 -10.68 7.91
CA LEU A 28 -15.21 -10.01 7.35
C LEU A 28 -15.87 -10.80 6.20
N TYR A 29 -15.07 -11.50 5.41
CA TYR A 29 -15.52 -12.21 4.21
C TYR A 29 -14.95 -13.63 4.12
N PRO A 30 -15.22 -14.51 5.10
CA PRO A 30 -14.61 -15.85 5.15
C PRO A 30 -14.93 -16.72 3.92
N GLY A 31 -16.08 -16.49 3.28
CA GLY A 31 -16.46 -17.19 2.05
C GLY A 31 -15.75 -16.69 0.78
N ARG A 32 -15.14 -15.50 0.80
CA ARG A 32 -14.42 -14.92 -0.36
C ARG A 32 -12.91 -14.92 -0.16
N VAL A 33 -12.45 -14.68 1.08
CA VAL A 33 -11.03 -14.68 1.46
C VAL A 33 -10.79 -15.63 2.63
N PRO A 34 -10.81 -16.96 2.42
CA PRO A 34 -10.54 -17.92 3.48
C PRO A 34 -9.17 -17.71 4.14
N PHE A 35 -9.08 -17.84 5.46
CA PHE A 35 -7.82 -17.73 6.20
C PHE A 35 -6.95 -18.98 5.99
N THR A 36 -6.24 -19.00 4.85
CA THR A 36 -5.41 -20.14 4.43
C THR A 36 -4.00 -19.68 4.10
N LEU A 37 -3.03 -20.59 4.22
CA LEU A 37 -1.64 -20.32 3.82
C LEU A 37 -1.54 -19.94 2.34
N HIS A 38 -2.35 -20.56 1.47
CA HIS A 38 -2.37 -20.23 0.05
C HIS A 38 -2.73 -18.75 -0.19
N ASN A 39 -3.79 -18.27 0.46
CA ASN A 39 -4.18 -16.87 0.35
C ASN A 39 -3.14 -15.94 0.98
N LEU A 40 -2.57 -16.30 2.14
CA LEU A 40 -1.49 -15.52 2.75
C LEU A 40 -0.29 -15.35 1.79
N PHE A 41 0.14 -16.43 1.12
CA PHE A 41 1.22 -16.35 0.14
C PHE A 41 0.83 -15.51 -1.09
N SER A 42 -0.42 -15.62 -1.56
CA SER A 42 -0.91 -14.79 -2.66
C SER A 42 -0.89 -13.30 -2.31
N PHE A 43 -1.34 -12.92 -1.11
CA PHE A 43 -1.24 -11.54 -0.60
C PHE A 43 0.22 -11.10 -0.53
N LEU A 44 1.09 -11.91 0.10
CA LEU A 44 2.51 -11.60 0.22
C LEU A 44 3.19 -11.33 -1.14
N ILE A 45 2.88 -12.14 -2.16
CA ILE A 45 3.45 -11.99 -3.50
C ILE A 45 2.92 -10.72 -4.18
N VAL A 46 1.60 -10.52 -4.18
CA VAL A 46 0.96 -9.37 -4.82
C VAL A 46 1.41 -8.06 -4.17
N ASP A 47 1.44 -8.01 -2.85
CA ASP A 47 1.85 -6.84 -2.07
C ASP A 47 3.34 -6.54 -2.21
N THR A 48 4.17 -7.58 -2.35
CA THR A 48 5.59 -7.39 -2.67
C THR A 48 5.78 -6.79 -4.06
N LEU A 49 5.03 -7.24 -5.07
CA LEU A 49 5.08 -6.66 -6.43
C LEU A 49 4.63 -5.19 -6.41
N TRP A 50 3.55 -4.87 -5.70
CA TRP A 50 3.12 -3.48 -5.51
C TRP A 50 4.17 -2.65 -4.76
N GLY A 51 4.84 -3.22 -3.76
CA GLY A 51 5.95 -2.59 -3.07
C GLY A 51 7.12 -2.23 -3.99
N VAL A 52 7.45 -3.12 -4.94
CA VAL A 52 8.46 -2.84 -5.98
C VAL A 52 8.03 -1.66 -6.85
N ILE A 53 6.79 -1.69 -7.38
CA ILE A 53 6.24 -0.62 -8.22
C ILE A 53 6.24 0.72 -7.47
N LEU A 54 5.73 0.73 -6.24
CA LEU A 54 5.68 1.92 -5.40
C LEU A 54 7.08 2.48 -5.14
N SER A 55 8.07 1.63 -4.87
CA SER A 55 9.46 2.09 -4.65
C SER A 55 10.04 2.77 -5.89
N PHE A 56 9.72 2.28 -7.08
CA PHE A 56 10.12 2.86 -8.34
C PHE A 56 9.47 4.22 -8.58
N VAL A 57 8.17 4.33 -8.32
CA VAL A 57 7.42 5.60 -8.41
C VAL A 57 7.99 6.63 -7.45
N ILE A 58 8.22 6.26 -6.18
CA ILE A 58 8.81 7.14 -5.16
C ILE A 58 10.17 7.65 -5.62
N TYR A 59 11.02 6.75 -6.13
CA TYR A 59 12.35 7.10 -6.59
C TYR A 59 12.32 8.09 -7.77
N ILE A 60 11.42 7.86 -8.74
CA ILE A 60 11.23 8.77 -9.87
C ILE A 60 10.76 10.14 -9.39
N VAL A 61 9.72 10.19 -8.56
CA VAL A 61 9.15 11.45 -8.05
C VAL A 61 10.20 12.23 -7.26
N ALA A 62 10.92 11.57 -6.35
CA ALA A 62 11.99 12.22 -5.58
C ALA A 62 13.09 12.77 -6.49
N LYS A 63 13.48 12.02 -7.53
CA LYS A 63 14.57 12.40 -8.45
C LYS A 63 14.18 13.54 -9.40
N ILE A 64 12.99 13.48 -9.99
CA ILE A 64 12.52 14.48 -10.96
C ILE A 64 12.15 15.78 -10.26
N SER A 65 11.38 15.69 -9.17
CA SER A 65 10.86 16.87 -8.47
C SER A 65 11.86 17.48 -7.48
N LYS A 66 13.00 16.81 -7.23
CA LYS A 66 14.03 17.22 -6.26
C LYS A 66 13.46 17.49 -4.86
N ILE A 67 12.43 16.73 -4.47
CA ILE A 67 11.80 16.83 -3.15
C ILE A 67 12.38 15.80 -2.18
N ARG A 68 12.13 16.02 -0.88
CA ARG A 68 12.50 15.05 0.17
C ARG A 68 11.78 13.72 -0.06
N ILE A 69 12.46 12.61 0.23
CA ILE A 69 11.91 11.25 0.07
C ILE A 69 10.62 11.08 0.87
N THR A 70 10.56 11.63 2.09
CA THR A 70 9.36 11.59 2.95
C THR A 70 8.15 12.25 2.28
N THR A 71 8.36 13.36 1.56
CA THR A 71 7.31 14.04 0.80
C THR A 71 6.94 13.25 -0.46
N ALA A 72 7.92 12.68 -1.16
CA ALA A 72 7.69 11.83 -2.32
C ALA A 72 6.84 10.60 -1.96
N ILE A 73 7.13 9.95 -0.83
CA ILE A 73 6.35 8.82 -0.31
C ILE A 73 4.86 9.17 -0.19
N THR A 74 4.56 10.29 0.48
CA THR A 74 3.17 10.73 0.70
C THR A 74 2.46 10.95 -0.63
N TYR A 75 3.07 11.67 -1.56
CA TYR A 75 2.45 11.92 -2.86
C TYR A 75 2.28 10.65 -3.68
N SER A 76 3.28 9.79 -3.74
CA SER A 76 3.20 8.54 -4.50
C SER A 76 2.10 7.61 -3.98
N LEU A 77 1.96 7.47 -2.65
CA LEU A 77 0.90 6.66 -2.05
C LEU A 77 -0.49 7.22 -2.33
N ILE A 78 -0.70 8.52 -2.09
CA ILE A 78 -2.00 9.16 -2.32
C ILE A 78 -2.39 9.07 -3.80
N ILE A 79 -1.46 9.37 -4.71
CA ILE A 79 -1.74 9.35 -6.15
C ILE A 79 -2.07 7.93 -6.63
N LEU A 80 -1.28 6.93 -6.25
CA LEU A 80 -1.55 5.54 -6.64
C LEU A 80 -2.89 5.04 -6.09
N TRP A 81 -3.21 5.39 -4.84
CA TRP A 81 -4.48 5.05 -4.22
C TRP A 81 -5.68 5.69 -4.94
N ILE A 82 -5.60 6.98 -5.26
CA ILE A 82 -6.63 7.69 -6.02
C ILE A 82 -6.79 7.08 -7.42
N ILE A 83 -5.69 6.80 -8.11
CA ILE A 83 -5.71 6.19 -9.46
C ILE A 83 -6.40 4.83 -9.40
N TYR A 84 -6.00 3.96 -8.47
CA TYR A 84 -6.59 2.64 -8.31
C TYR A 84 -8.09 2.72 -8.10
N TRP A 85 -8.54 3.50 -7.11
CA TRP A 85 -9.96 3.61 -6.80
C TRP A 85 -10.76 4.30 -7.91
N SER A 86 -10.19 5.27 -8.61
CA SER A 86 -10.83 5.88 -9.78
C SER A 86 -11.07 4.85 -10.88
N ILE A 87 -10.08 4.00 -11.18
CA ILE A 87 -10.21 2.92 -12.16
C ILE A 87 -11.29 1.92 -11.73
N VAL A 88 -11.27 1.48 -10.46
CA VAL A 88 -12.26 0.54 -9.92
C VAL A 88 -13.68 1.11 -10.00
N ILE A 89 -13.87 2.40 -9.69
CA ILE A 89 -15.17 3.07 -9.73
C ILE A 89 -15.70 3.16 -11.17
N VAL A 90 -14.83 3.52 -12.13
CA VAL A 90 -15.20 3.64 -13.55
C VAL A 90 -15.59 2.29 -14.13
N ILE A 91 -14.79 1.25 -13.88
CA ILE A 91 -15.02 -0.10 -14.43
C ILE A 91 -16.29 -0.73 -13.85
N ASN A 92 -16.48 -0.63 -12.53
CA ASN A 92 -17.57 -1.32 -11.86
C ASN A 92 -18.83 -0.46 -11.72
N SER A 93 -19.01 0.60 -12.51
CA SER A 93 -20.03 1.65 -12.29
C SER A 93 -21.49 1.18 -12.12
N LEU A 94 -21.83 -0.09 -12.43
CA LEU A 94 -23.20 -0.59 -12.49
C LEU A 94 -23.67 -1.57 -11.39
N ASP A 95 -22.79 -2.16 -10.56
CA ASP A 95 -23.15 -3.44 -9.88
C ASP A 95 -22.99 -3.53 -8.34
N LEU A 96 -22.71 -2.44 -7.62
CA LEU A 96 -22.49 -2.53 -6.16
C LEU A 96 -23.22 -1.43 -5.38
N ASN A 97 -23.82 -1.81 -4.26
CA ASN A 97 -24.37 -0.91 -3.25
C ASN A 97 -23.29 0.11 -2.84
N ILE A 98 -23.64 1.40 -2.85
CA ILE A 98 -22.72 2.52 -2.55
C ILE A 98 -22.12 2.36 -1.15
N ALA A 99 -22.90 1.86 -0.19
CA ALA A 99 -22.46 1.65 1.18
C ALA A 99 -21.28 0.65 1.27
N ASP A 100 -21.37 -0.48 0.58
CA ASP A 100 -20.33 -1.52 0.60
C ASP A 100 -19.02 -1.01 -0.03
N ARG A 101 -19.12 -0.15 -1.06
CA ARG A 101 -17.93 0.49 -1.64
C ARG A 101 -17.25 1.44 -0.67
N LEU A 102 -18.01 2.27 0.04
CA LEU A 102 -17.44 3.20 1.01
C LEU A 102 -16.71 2.46 2.12
N VAL A 103 -17.27 1.35 2.62
CA VAL A 103 -16.60 0.50 3.61
C VAL A 103 -15.31 -0.09 3.04
N THR A 104 -15.34 -0.60 1.81
CA THR A 104 -14.14 -1.17 1.17
C THR A 104 -13.05 -0.12 0.97
N ILE A 105 -13.42 1.07 0.48
CA ILE A 105 -12.50 2.21 0.33
C ILE A 105 -11.90 2.60 1.68
N PHE A 106 -12.71 2.63 2.73
CA PHE A 106 -12.26 3.00 4.07
C PHE A 106 -11.27 1.99 4.65
N ILE A 107 -11.58 0.69 4.56
CA ILE A 107 -10.69 -0.38 5.03
C ILE A 107 -9.35 -0.33 4.28
N ASP A 108 -9.39 -0.13 2.97
CA ASP A 108 -8.20 0.02 2.14
C ASP A 108 -7.38 1.27 2.50
N ALA A 109 -8.05 2.40 2.80
CA ALA A 109 -7.40 3.61 3.30
C ALA A 109 -6.70 3.38 4.65
N CYS A 110 -7.24 2.52 5.53
CA CYS A 110 -6.56 2.13 6.77
C CYS A 110 -5.26 1.35 6.49
N ALA A 111 -5.29 0.40 5.55
CA ALA A 111 -4.09 -0.33 5.13
C ALA A 111 -3.04 0.60 4.50
N LEU A 112 -3.47 1.56 3.68
CA LEU A 112 -2.63 2.61 3.11
C LEU A 112 -1.99 3.47 4.20
N PHE A 113 -2.76 3.88 5.21
CA PHE A 113 -2.27 4.69 6.33
C PHE A 113 -1.20 3.94 7.14
N ILE A 114 -1.42 2.66 7.46
CA ILE A 114 -0.44 1.82 8.15
C ILE A 114 0.85 1.72 7.34
N THR A 115 0.74 1.46 6.03
CA THR A 115 1.87 1.41 5.08
C THR A 115 2.63 2.73 5.06
N TRP A 116 1.92 3.86 5.02
CA TRP A 116 2.51 5.19 5.04
C TRP A 116 3.28 5.44 6.34
N VAL A 117 2.67 5.18 7.50
CA VAL A 117 3.31 5.37 8.80
C VAL A 117 4.56 4.51 8.93
N SER A 118 4.48 3.21 8.61
CA SER A 118 5.63 2.31 8.70
C SER A 118 6.78 2.78 7.80
N LEU A 119 6.48 3.22 6.57
CA LEU A 119 7.49 3.67 5.62
C LEU A 119 8.14 4.99 6.06
N GLN A 120 7.36 5.92 6.62
CA GLN A 120 7.87 7.17 7.19
C GLN A 120 8.80 6.91 8.37
N ILE A 121 8.45 5.97 9.26
CA ILE A 121 9.27 5.60 10.42
C ILE A 121 10.60 4.99 9.95
N LEU A 122 10.56 4.00 9.04
CA LEU A 122 11.75 3.33 8.53
C LEU A 122 12.73 4.29 7.85
N VAL A 123 12.21 5.20 7.02
CA VAL A 123 13.05 6.20 6.33
C VAL A 123 13.63 7.22 7.30
N LYS A 124 12.83 7.74 8.24
CA LYS A 124 13.31 8.73 9.22
C LYS A 124 14.33 8.15 10.20
N TYR A 125 14.14 6.91 10.62
CA TYR A 125 15.10 6.23 11.50
C TYR A 125 16.45 6.09 10.79
N TYR A 126 16.42 5.68 9.52
CA TYR A 126 17.61 5.53 8.70
C TYR A 126 18.36 6.85 8.47
N ASP A 127 17.65 7.92 8.15
CA ASP A 127 18.27 9.24 7.92
C ASP A 127 18.94 9.80 9.19
N LYS A 128 18.50 9.40 10.40
CA LYS A 128 19.10 9.82 11.68
C LYS A 128 20.39 9.09 12.03
N GLU A 129 20.57 7.84 11.62
CA GLU A 129 21.78 7.05 11.93
C GLU A 129 22.99 7.39 11.03
N HIS A 130 22.80 8.24 10.01
CA HIS A 130 23.82 8.57 9.02
C HIS A 130 24.09 10.07 8.86
N ILE A 131 23.77 10.86 9.89
CA ILE A 131 24.23 12.24 10.10
C ILE A 131 25.25 12.21 11.24
#